data_AF-A0A537I5Z7-F1
#
_entry.id   AF-A0A537I5Z7-F1
#
_cell.length_a   1.000
_cell.length_b   1.000
_cell.length_c   1.000
_cell.angle_alpha   90.00
_cell.angle_beta   90.00
_cell.angle_gamma   90.00
#
_symmetry.space_group_name_H-M   'P 1'
#
loop_
_entity.id
_entity.type
_entity.pdbx_description
1 polymer ?
#
loop_
_entity_poly.entity_id
_entity_poly.type
_entity_poly.pdbx_seq_one_letter_code
_entity_poly.pdbx_strand_id
1 'polypeptide(L)'
;MQGKTFMANPAPALPSIGGLSATLITFLILFIIYLLVIGVVLWLAGEIVVGRRVTFGEALGIASVGTFLVGASIAFLGTIGILLGLLIFLLLVKHYFKTGWLGAIGTSIMAVVVGIVLIFILGALALGALFVLPTIPGL
;
A
#
# COMPACT_ATOMS: atom_id res chain seq x y z
N MET A 1 1.68 -66.57 10.66
CA MET A 1 1.04 -65.78 9.58
C MET A 1 -0.03 -64.91 10.23
N GLN A 2 0.28 -63.65 10.56
CA GLN A 2 -0.66 -62.70 11.18
C GLN A 2 -0.51 -61.35 10.48
N GLY A 3 -1.65 -60.78 10.08
CA GLY A 3 -1.78 -59.77 9.05
C GLY A 3 -1.10 -58.44 9.36
N LYS A 4 -0.37 -57.93 8.36
CA LYS A 4 0.13 -56.55 8.32
C LYS A 4 -1.07 -55.62 8.26
N THR A 5 -1.40 -54.98 9.38
CA THR A 5 -2.27 -53.81 9.44
C THR A 5 -1.65 -52.72 8.59
N PHE A 6 -2.15 -52.56 7.37
CA PHE A 6 -1.88 -51.42 6.50
C PHE A 6 -2.33 -50.16 7.25
N MET A 7 -1.38 -49.50 7.93
CA MET A 7 -1.56 -48.15 8.41
C MET A 7 -1.76 -47.26 7.17
N ALA A 8 -2.97 -46.75 6.99
CA ALA A 8 -3.23 -45.68 6.05
C ALA A 8 -2.36 -44.48 6.47
N ASN A 9 -1.29 -44.24 5.73
CA ASN A 9 -0.51 -43.02 5.83
C ASN A 9 -1.49 -41.84 5.60
N PRO A 10 -1.64 -40.86 6.51
CA PRO A 10 -2.49 -39.71 6.23
C PRO A 10 -1.94 -39.05 4.96
N ALA A 11 -2.78 -39.00 3.92
CA ALA A 11 -2.41 -38.35 2.67
C ALA A 11 -1.86 -36.95 2.99
N PRO A 12 -0.76 -36.51 2.35
CA PRO A 12 -0.27 -35.15 2.55
C PRO A 12 -1.41 -34.19 2.25
N ALA A 13 -1.76 -33.34 3.22
CA ALA A 13 -2.82 -32.36 3.06
C ALA A 13 -2.51 -31.52 1.81
N LEU A 14 -3.30 -31.71 0.75
CA LEU A 14 -3.19 -30.86 -0.43
C LEU A 14 -3.47 -29.41 0.02
N PRO A 15 -2.63 -28.43 -0.36
CA PRO A 15 -2.91 -27.04 -0.09
C PRO A 15 -4.28 -26.70 -0.70
N SER A 16 -5.25 -26.39 0.17
CA SER A 16 -6.63 -26.15 -0.22
C SER A 16 -6.69 -24.97 -1.20
N ILE A 17 -7.19 -25.21 -2.41
CA ILE A 17 -7.42 -24.16 -3.42
C ILE A 17 -8.37 -23.07 -2.88
N GLY A 18 -9.22 -23.40 -1.90
CA GLY A 18 -10.07 -22.43 -1.18
C GLY A 18 -9.32 -21.40 -0.33
N GLY A 19 -8.07 -21.67 0.04
CA GLY A 19 -7.21 -20.69 0.73
C GLY A 19 -6.67 -19.61 -0.22
N LEU A 20 -6.46 -19.95 -1.50
CA LEU A 20 -5.96 -19.01 -2.50
C LEU A 20 -6.98 -17.91 -2.80
N SER A 21 -8.27 -18.25 -2.91
CA SER A 21 -9.32 -17.25 -3.18
C SER A 21 -9.47 -16.27 -2.02
N ALA A 22 -9.45 -16.74 -0.77
CA ALA A 22 -9.48 -15.88 0.41
C ALA A 22 -8.24 -14.99 0.52
N THR A 23 -7.06 -15.52 0.19
CA THR A 23 -5.80 -14.76 0.21
C THR A 23 -5.79 -13.66 -0.86
N LEU A 24 -6.26 -13.96 -2.07
CA LEU A 24 -6.37 -12.98 -3.16
C LEU A 24 -7.37 -11.86 -2.84
N ILE A 25 -8.52 -12.21 -2.26
CA ILE A 25 -9.52 -11.23 -1.83
C ILE A 25 -8.93 -10.32 -0.74
N THR A 26 -8.27 -10.91 0.26
CA THR A 26 -7.62 -10.16 1.34
C THR A 26 -6.53 -9.24 0.81
N PHE A 27 -5.68 -9.73 -0.10
CA PHE A 27 -4.66 -8.94 -0.77
C PHE A 27 -5.26 -7.77 -1.55
N LEU A 28 -6.33 -8.00 -2.31
CA LEU A 28 -7.01 -6.96 -3.07
C LEU A 28 -7.58 -5.87 -2.16
N ILE A 29 -8.22 -6.26 -1.04
CA ILE A 29 -8.76 -5.33 -0.05
C ILE A 29 -7.63 -4.48 0.55
N LEU A 30 -6.54 -5.12 1.00
CA LEU A 30 -5.38 -4.42 1.55
C LEU A 30 -4.74 -3.49 0.51
N PHE A 31 -4.67 -3.90 -0.75
CA PHE A 31 -4.16 -3.08 -1.84
C PHE A 31 -5.04 -1.84 -2.09
N ILE A 32 -6.36 -1.99 -2.09
CA ILE A 32 -7.29 -0.85 -2.23
C ILE A 32 -7.16 0.10 -1.04
N ILE A 33 -7.08 -0.43 0.19
CA ILE A 33 -6.86 0.38 1.40
C ILE A 33 -5.53 1.13 1.29
N TYR A 34 -4.47 0.46 0.87
CA TYR A 34 -3.16 1.08 0.64
C TYR A 34 -3.24 2.23 -0.37
N LEU A 35 -3.90 2.03 -1.51
CA LEU A 35 -4.08 3.09 -2.52
C LEU A 35 -4.90 4.27 -1.98
N LEU A 36 -5.93 4.02 -1.19
CA LEU A 36 -6.71 5.07 -0.52
C LEU A 36 -5.86 5.85 0.48
N VAL A 37 -5.08 5.16 1.31
CA VAL A 37 -4.19 5.81 2.29
C VAL A 37 -3.16 6.69 1.58
N ILE A 38 -2.46 6.17 0.58
CA ILE A 38 -1.49 6.95 -0.21
C ILE A 38 -2.19 8.10 -0.93
N GLY A 39 -3.38 7.86 -1.51
CA GLY A 39 -4.18 8.88 -2.17
C GLY A 39 -4.53 10.05 -1.24
N VAL A 40 -4.95 9.77 0.00
CA VAL A 40 -5.22 10.79 1.02
C VAL A 40 -3.95 11.54 1.40
N VAL A 41 -2.82 10.85 1.59
CA VAL A 41 -1.51 11.48 1.90
C VAL A 41 -1.11 12.45 0.79
N LEU A 42 -1.17 12.00 -0.47
CA LEU A 42 -0.81 12.81 -1.63
C LEU A 42 -1.77 13.97 -1.83
N TRP A 43 -3.06 13.76 -1.58
CA TRP A 43 -4.07 14.81 -1.65
C TRP A 43 -3.82 15.90 -0.60
N LEU A 44 -3.61 15.53 0.67
CA LEU A 44 -3.26 16.48 1.73
C LEU A 44 -1.96 17.22 1.43
N ALA A 45 -0.91 16.49 1.04
CA ALA A 45 0.38 17.08 0.71
C ALA A 45 0.27 18.06 -0.46
N GLY A 46 -0.47 17.70 -1.50
CA GLY A 46 -0.74 18.55 -2.65
C GLY A 46 -1.55 19.78 -2.27
N GLU A 47 -2.63 19.62 -1.49
CA GLU A 47 -3.46 20.75 -1.05
C GLU A 47 -2.66 21.75 -0.20
N ILE A 48 -1.76 21.28 0.68
CA ILE A 48 -0.93 22.15 1.52
C ILE A 48 0.13 22.91 0.70
N VAL A 49 0.77 22.24 -0.28
CA VAL A 49 1.90 22.81 -1.04
C VAL A 49 1.44 23.64 -2.23
N VAL A 50 0.46 23.13 -2.97
CA VAL A 50 -0.03 23.68 -4.24
C VAL A 50 -1.24 24.59 -4.01
N GLY A 51 -1.96 24.38 -2.92
CA GLY A 51 -3.24 25.02 -2.63
C GLY A 51 -4.41 24.30 -3.30
N ARG A 52 -5.55 25.02 -3.35
CA ARG A 52 -6.90 24.56 -3.72
C ARG A 52 -7.11 24.05 -5.16
N ARG A 53 -6.04 23.68 -5.87
CA ARG A 53 -6.07 23.14 -7.24
C ARG A 53 -5.98 21.63 -7.30
N VAL A 54 -5.81 20.95 -6.16
CA VAL A 54 -5.54 19.51 -6.11
C VAL A 54 -6.82 18.72 -5.81
N THR A 55 -7.27 17.93 -6.78
CA THR A 55 -8.43 17.06 -6.58
C THR A 55 -8.03 15.69 -6.04
N PHE A 56 -8.90 15.08 -5.22
CA PHE A 56 -8.68 13.73 -4.68
C PHE A 56 -8.52 12.69 -5.80
N GLY A 57 -9.25 12.86 -6.91
CA GLY A 57 -9.12 11.99 -8.09
C GLY A 57 -7.73 12.05 -8.74
N GLU A 58 -7.12 13.24 -8.83
CA GLU A 58 -5.75 13.40 -9.33
C GLU A 58 -4.74 12.72 -8.39
N ALA A 59 -4.90 12.90 -7.07
CA ALA A 59 -4.04 12.27 -6.08
C ALA A 59 -4.15 10.73 -6.09
N LEU A 60 -5.35 10.19 -6.27
CA LEU A 60 -5.58 8.74 -6.36
C LEU A 60 -5.08 8.18 -7.71
N GLY A 61 -5.13 8.97 -8.78
CA GLY A 61 -4.48 8.67 -10.05
C GLY A 61 -2.96 8.57 -9.89
N ILE A 62 -2.33 9.51 -9.18
CA ILE A 62 -0.91 9.43 -8.86
C ILE A 62 -0.61 8.22 -7.98
N ALA A 63 -1.44 7.92 -6.97
CA ALA A 63 -1.23 6.77 -6.09
C ALA A 63 -1.28 5.44 -6.86
N SER A 64 -2.27 5.27 -7.73
CA SER A 64 -2.44 4.06 -8.54
C SER A 64 -1.35 3.95 -9.61
N VAL A 65 -1.26 4.92 -10.52
CA VAL A 65 -0.29 4.93 -11.63
C VAL A 65 1.13 4.95 -11.09
N GLY A 66 1.40 5.74 -10.03
CA GLY A 66 2.69 5.80 -9.37
C GLY A 66 3.11 4.45 -8.77
N THR A 67 2.22 3.75 -8.07
CA THR A 67 2.54 2.42 -7.51
C THR A 67 2.90 1.42 -8.60
N PHE A 68 2.15 1.40 -9.71
CA PHE A 68 2.44 0.51 -10.83
C PHE A 68 3.72 0.90 -11.59
N LEU A 69 3.92 2.17 -11.92
CA LEU A 69 5.08 2.62 -12.70
C LEU A 69 6.37 2.58 -11.89
N VAL A 70 6.34 3.03 -10.63
CA VAL A 70 7.51 2.98 -9.74
C VAL A 70 7.82 1.52 -9.40
N GLY A 71 6.81 0.73 -9.07
CA GLY A 71 6.96 -0.71 -8.81
C GLY A 71 7.55 -1.46 -10.00
N ALA A 72 7.05 -1.20 -11.20
CA ALA A 72 7.59 -1.77 -12.43
C ALA A 72 9.04 -1.32 -12.67
N SER A 73 9.35 -0.03 -12.50
CA SER A 73 10.71 0.48 -12.71
C SER A 73 11.73 -0.20 -11.80
N ILE A 74 11.38 -0.40 -10.53
CA ILE A 74 12.24 -1.10 -9.56
C ILE A 74 12.32 -2.60 -9.90
N ALA A 75 11.22 -3.23 -10.31
CA ALA A 75 11.20 -4.64 -10.68
C ALA A 75 12.07 -4.95 -11.92
N PHE A 76 12.09 -4.07 -12.92
CA PHE A 76 12.86 -4.28 -14.15
C PHE A 76 14.32 -3.80 -14.07
N LEU A 77 14.59 -2.68 -13.39
CA LEU A 77 15.92 -2.05 -13.37
C LEU A 77 16.63 -2.14 -12.00
N GLY A 78 16.00 -2.76 -11.00
CA GLY A 78 16.57 -2.91 -9.66
C GLY A 78 16.88 -1.56 -8.99
N THR A 79 18.10 -1.41 -8.49
CA THR A 79 18.58 -0.21 -7.79
C THR A 79 18.58 1.04 -8.67
N ILE A 80 18.84 0.92 -9.97
CA ILE A 80 18.77 2.04 -10.92
C ILE A 80 17.31 2.49 -11.11
N GLY A 81 16.38 1.54 -11.01
CA GLY A 81 14.94 1.78 -11.04
C GLY A 81 14.43 2.69 -9.94
N ILE A 82 15.15 2.85 -8.83
CA ILE A 82 14.77 3.76 -7.73
C ILE A 82 14.87 5.23 -8.18
N LEU A 83 15.98 5.60 -8.83
CA LEU A 83 16.17 6.98 -9.33
C LEU A 83 15.17 7.31 -10.44
N LEU A 84 14.94 6.36 -11.35
CA LEU A 84 13.94 6.49 -12.41
C LEU A 84 12.53 6.53 -11.83
N GLY A 85 12.22 5.69 -10.86
CA GLY A 85 10.93 5.68 -10.15
C GLY A 85 10.66 7.01 -9.46
N LEU A 86 11.66 7.58 -8.79
CA LEU A 86 11.56 8.90 -8.18
C LEU A 86 11.33 9.99 -9.24
N LEU A 87 12.03 9.92 -10.37
CA LEU A 87 11.84 10.86 -11.48
C LEU A 87 10.44 10.74 -12.10
N ILE A 88 9.95 9.52 -12.33
CA ILE A 88 8.61 9.23 -12.86
C ILE A 88 7.55 9.74 -11.89
N PHE A 89 7.70 9.46 -10.59
CA PHE A 89 6.80 9.94 -9.56
C PHE A 89 6.73 11.47 -9.55
N LEU A 90 7.89 12.14 -9.59
CA LEU A 90 7.94 13.61 -9.62
C LEU A 90 7.29 14.17 -10.89
N LEU A 91 7.45 13.49 -12.03
CA LEU A 91 6.84 13.87 -13.30
C LEU A 91 5.33 13.66 -13.30
N LEU A 92 4.85 12.59 -12.66
CA LEU A 92 3.43 12.35 -12.39
C LEU A 92 2.84 13.48 -11.55
N VAL A 93 3.45 13.80 -10.41
CA VAL A 93 3.01 14.88 -9.51
C VAL A 93 2.96 16.22 -10.25
N LYS A 94 3.99 16.53 -11.05
CA LYS A 94 4.04 17.73 -11.88
C LYS A 94 2.88 17.79 -12.88
N HIS A 95 2.61 16.68 -13.58
CA HIS A 95 1.59 16.62 -14.62
C HIS A 95 0.17 16.65 -14.05
N TYR A 96 -0.09 15.82 -13.03
CA TYR A 96 -1.40 15.68 -12.40
C TYR A 96 -1.78 16.91 -11.58
N PHE A 97 -0.87 17.46 -10.76
CA PHE A 97 -1.18 18.67 -9.97
C PHE A 97 -0.95 19.98 -10.74
N LYS A 98 -0.61 19.91 -12.04
CA LYS A 98 -0.36 21.06 -12.92
C LYS A 98 0.56 22.10 -12.26
N THR A 99 1.60 21.62 -11.58
CA THR A 99 2.51 22.45 -10.80
C THR A 99 3.84 22.69 -11.48
N GLY A 100 4.54 23.75 -11.06
CA GLY A 100 5.95 23.92 -11.38
C GLY A 100 6.83 22.89 -10.66
N TRP A 101 8.11 22.84 -11.03
CA TRP A 101 9.11 21.96 -10.38
C TRP A 101 9.16 22.13 -8.85
N LEU A 102 9.00 23.36 -8.35
CA LEU A 102 8.93 23.69 -6.92
C LEU A 102 7.74 23.04 -6.22
N GLY A 103 6.57 23.00 -6.87
CA GLY A 103 5.38 22.35 -6.30
C GLY A 103 5.52 20.83 -6.26
N ALA A 104 6.13 20.24 -7.29
CA ALA A 104 6.37 18.80 -7.32
C ALA A 104 7.35 18.34 -6.23
N ILE A 105 8.46 19.06 -6.06
CA ILE A 105 9.45 18.78 -5.00
C ILE A 105 8.87 19.07 -3.62
N GLY A 106 8.13 20.17 -3.46
CA GLY A 106 7.47 20.47 -2.18
C GLY A 106 6.45 19.40 -1.79
N THR A 107 5.67 18.92 -2.76
CA THR A 107 4.67 17.86 -2.53
C THR A 107 5.35 16.55 -2.15
N SER A 108 6.46 16.17 -2.79
CA SER A 108 7.15 14.92 -2.43
C SER A 108 7.68 14.97 -0.99
N ILE A 109 8.25 16.10 -0.58
CA ILE A 109 8.71 16.31 0.80
C ILE A 109 7.51 16.31 1.77
N MET A 110 6.44 17.04 1.45
CA MET A 110 5.24 17.06 2.29
C MET A 110 4.53 15.71 2.36
N ALA A 111 4.58 14.90 1.31
CA ALA A 111 4.03 13.54 1.33
C ALA A 111 4.76 12.67 2.37
N VAL A 112 6.08 12.85 2.52
CA VAL A 112 6.85 12.17 3.59
C VAL A 112 6.38 12.65 4.96
N VAL A 113 6.23 13.97 5.16
CA VAL A 113 5.77 14.53 6.44
C VAL A 113 4.37 14.05 6.80
N VAL A 114 3.41 14.15 5.88
CA VAL A 114 2.04 13.68 6.08
C VAL A 114 2.02 12.17 6.29
N GLY A 115 2.84 11.41 5.56
CA GLY A 115 3.00 9.97 5.75
C GLY A 115 3.47 9.59 7.16
N ILE A 116 4.46 10.31 7.70
CA ILE A 116 4.93 10.12 9.08
C ILE A 116 3.79 10.36 10.07
N VAL A 117 3.07 11.49 9.95
CA VAL A 117 1.94 11.82 10.81
C VAL A 117 0.87 10.73 10.74
N LEU A 118 0.56 10.23 9.55
CA LEU A 118 -0.45 9.20 9.33
C LEU A 118 -0.03 7.85 9.93
N ILE A 119 1.24 7.46 9.85
CA ILE A 119 1.78 6.28 10.53
C ILE A 119 1.67 6.41 12.05
N PHE A 120 1.93 7.60 12.61
CA PHE A 120 1.73 7.82 14.04
C PHE A 120 0.26 7.66 14.45
N ILE A 121 -0.67 8.20 13.66
CA ILE A 121 -2.11 8.08 13.92
C ILE A 121 -2.57 6.62 13.80
N LEU A 122 -2.20 5.93 12.72
CA LEU A 122 -2.54 4.52 12.50
C LEU A 122 -1.88 3.61 13.54
N GLY A 123 -0.63 3.89 13.92
CA GLY A 123 0.09 3.16 14.96
C GLY A 123 -0.55 3.34 16.32
N ALA A 124 -0.95 4.57 16.68
CA ALA A 124 -1.70 4.83 17.90
C ALA A 124 -3.06 4.14 17.90
N LEU A 125 -3.77 4.12 16.77
CA LEU A 125 -5.03 3.37 16.59
C LEU A 125 -4.82 1.86 16.71
N ALA A 126 -3.78 1.32 16.09
CA ALA A 126 -3.46 -0.10 16.14
C ALA A 126 -3.07 -0.54 17.56
N LEU A 127 -2.28 0.27 18.27
CA LEU A 127 -1.95 0.04 19.68
C LEU A 127 -3.20 0.17 20.56
N GLY A 128 -4.03 1.20 20.35
CA GLY A 128 -5.31 1.36 21.05
C GLY A 128 -6.23 0.16 20.83
N ALA A 129 -6.35 -0.31 19.59
CA ALA A 129 -7.10 -1.53 19.26
C ALA A 129 -6.49 -2.76 19.93
N LEU A 130 -5.17 -2.91 19.95
CA LEU A 130 -4.48 -4.01 20.65
C LEU A 130 -4.73 -4.00 22.16
N PHE A 131 -4.80 -2.82 22.78
CA PHE A 131 -5.11 -2.65 24.21
C PHE A 131 -6.62 -2.77 24.53
N VAL A 132 -7.50 -2.57 23.54
CA VAL A 132 -8.97 -2.72 23.66
C VAL A 132 -9.46 -4.12 23.27
N LEU A 133 -8.72 -4.86 22.42
CA LEU A 133 -9.03 -6.24 22.02
C LEU A 133 -8.81 -7.35 23.07
N PRO A 134 -8.11 -7.20 24.23
CA PRO A 134 -7.97 -8.31 25.18
C PRO A 134 -9.27 -8.61 25.95
N THR A 135 -10.39 -7.98 25.62
CA THR A 135 -11.72 -8.23 26.23
C THR A 135 -12.72 -8.86 25.26
N ILE A 136 -12.31 -9.70 24.30
CA ILE A 136 -13.22 -10.66 23.68
C ILE A 136 -12.97 -12.02 24.36
N PRO A 137 -13.70 -12.35 25.46
CA PRO A 137 -13.64 -13.68 26.04
C PRO A 137 -14.40 -14.61 25.10
N GLY A 138 -13.70 -15.43 24.31
CA GLY A 138 -14.34 -16.43 23.46
C GLY A 138 -13.63 -16.81 22.15
N LEU A 139 -12.38 -16.38 21.92
CA LEU A 139 -11.48 -17.06 20.97
C LEU A 139 -10.53 -17.99 21.73
#